data_AF-A0A1A9QF04-F1
#
_entry.id   AF-A0A1A9QF04-F1
#
_cell.length_a   1.000
_cell.length_b   1.000
_cell.length_c   1.000
_cell.angle_alpha   90.00
_cell.angle_beta   90.00
_cell.angle_gamma   90.00
#
_symmetry.space_group_name_H-M   'P 1'
#
loop_
_entity.id
_entity.type
_entity.pdbx_description
1 polymer ?
#
loop_
_entity_poly.entity_id
_entity_poly.type
_entity_poly.pdbx_seq_one_letter_code
_entity_poly.pdbx_strand_id
1 'polypeptide(L)'
;MALLSAGKIATYTICAGVVGSAGVGSYCYLTRSTEVTIEELIKTDAKDKQFIGASDHGKVHAGWTQYKTDNTSRGTTKGKDFWNLENWAEQHNQENVPETFAKECQEQKKAKVIGKEDAKYTNFLKWCVK
;
A
#
# COMPACT_ATOMS: atom_id res chain seq x y z
N MET A 1 9.19 38.01 -28.36
CA MET A 1 7.92 37.67 -27.66
C MET A 1 8.01 36.17 -27.38
N ALA A 2 8.37 35.71 -26.17
CA ALA A 2 7.54 35.66 -24.96
C ALA A 2 6.13 35.11 -25.32
N LEU A 3 5.61 33.99 -24.81
CA LEU A 3 5.63 33.39 -23.46
C LEU A 3 5.38 31.87 -23.62
N LEU A 4 6.17 30.97 -23.03
CA LEU A 4 5.88 30.28 -21.75
C LEU A 4 4.41 29.88 -21.54
N SER A 5 4.08 28.62 -21.86
CA SER A 5 3.02 27.87 -21.16
C SER A 5 3.66 26.67 -20.48
N ALA A 6 3.94 26.83 -19.18
CA ALA A 6 4.43 25.81 -18.30
C ALA A 6 3.33 24.76 -18.04
N GLY A 7 3.32 23.68 -18.82
CA GLY A 7 2.69 22.43 -18.44
C GLY A 7 3.74 21.55 -17.77
N LYS A 8 3.67 21.38 -16.44
CA LYS A 8 4.50 20.41 -15.71
C LYS A 8 4.04 19.00 -16.08
N ILE A 9 4.51 18.49 -17.20
CA ILE A 9 4.54 17.06 -17.47
C ILE A 9 5.76 16.52 -16.73
N ALA A 10 5.51 15.78 -15.65
CA ALA A 10 6.50 14.90 -15.03
C ALA A 10 6.82 13.79 -16.04
N THR A 11 7.64 14.12 -17.02
CA THR A 11 8.21 13.18 -17.96
C THR A 11 9.14 12.27 -17.18
N TYR A 12 8.78 10.98 -17.14
CA TYR A 12 9.63 9.86 -16.74
C TYR A 12 11.09 10.14 -17.10
N THR A 13 11.97 10.14 -16.10
CA THR A 13 13.40 10.36 -16.27
C THR A 13 13.94 9.34 -17.27
N ILE A 14 14.33 9.84 -18.44
CA ILE A 14 15.02 9.09 -19.48
C ILE A 14 16.42 8.81 -18.92
N CYS A 15 16.82 7.54 -18.86
CA CYS A 15 18.22 7.15 -18.64
C CYS A 15 19.09 7.79 -19.74
N ALA A 16 19.63 8.98 -19.49
CA ALA A 16 20.64 9.60 -20.33
C ALA A 16 21.97 8.89 -20.05
N GLY A 17 22.21 7.77 -20.72
CA GLY A 17 23.54 7.15 -20.76
C GLY A 17 24.48 8.05 -21.57
N VAL A 18 25.33 8.82 -20.89
CA VAL A 18 26.49 9.45 -21.55
C VAL A 18 27.49 8.34 -21.87
N VAL A 19 27.65 8.02 -23.15
CA VAL A 19 28.75 7.16 -23.63
C VAL A 19 30.03 8.00 -23.62
N GLY A 20 30.73 7.97 -22.50
CA GLY A 20 32.12 8.42 -22.35
C GLY A 20 32.98 7.22 -21.98
N SER A 21 34.02 6.96 -22.77
CA SER A 21 34.91 5.79 -22.69
C SER A 21 35.53 5.57 -21.30
N ALA A 22 35.62 4.29 -20.91
CA ALA A 22 36.15 3.71 -19.66
C ALA A 22 35.18 3.70 -18.46
N GLY A 23 34.19 2.80 -18.52
CA GLY A 23 33.38 2.41 -17.36
C GLY A 23 31.88 2.38 -17.62
N VAL A 24 31.42 1.65 -18.65
CA VAL A 24 29.97 1.40 -18.83
C VAL A 24 29.54 0.28 -17.88
N GLY A 25 29.52 0.59 -16.59
CA GLY A 25 28.77 -0.19 -15.62
C GLY A 25 27.29 0.14 -15.83
N SER A 26 26.55 -0.85 -16.32
CA SER A 26 25.12 -0.82 -16.64
C SER A 26 24.21 -0.38 -15.48
N TYR A 27 24.24 0.90 -15.12
CA TYR A 27 23.45 1.42 -14.00
C TYR A 27 21.94 1.53 -14.31
N CYS A 28 21.53 1.34 -15.58
CA CYS A 28 20.12 1.27 -15.97
C CYS A 28 19.51 -0.14 -15.94
N TYR A 29 20.08 -1.07 -15.16
CA TYR A 29 19.41 -2.35 -14.85
C TYR A 29 18.54 -2.30 -13.58
N LEU A 30 18.67 -1.25 -12.76
CA LEU A 30 18.01 -1.17 -11.44
C LEU A 30 16.61 -0.55 -11.46
N THR A 31 16.13 -0.04 -12.60
CA THR A 31 14.77 0.52 -12.74
C THR A 31 13.81 -0.42 -13.45
N ARG A 32 14.05 -1.74 -13.38
CA ARG A 32 12.99 -2.71 -13.66
C ARG A 32 12.14 -2.75 -12.40
N SER A 33 10.96 -2.16 -12.44
CA SER A 33 9.92 -2.26 -11.41
C SER A 33 9.60 -3.73 -11.14
N THR A 34 10.41 -4.42 -10.34
CA THR A 34 10.19 -5.81 -9.97
C THR A 34 9.08 -5.80 -8.95
N GLU A 35 7.91 -6.28 -9.37
CA GLU A 35 6.81 -6.54 -8.46
C GLU A 35 7.28 -7.48 -7.35
N VAL A 36 7.28 -7.01 -6.11
CA VAL A 36 7.61 -7.80 -4.91
C VAL A 36 6.34 -7.99 -4.10
N THR A 37 6.25 -9.06 -3.32
CA THR A 37 5.10 -9.21 -2.41
C THR A 37 5.23 -8.26 -1.23
N ILE A 38 4.08 -7.83 -0.69
CA ILE A 38 4.04 -7.02 0.54
C ILE A 38 4.79 -7.75 1.68
N GLU A 39 4.65 -9.07 1.78
CA GLU A 39 5.39 -9.90 2.74
C GLU A 39 6.92 -9.76 2.62
N GLU A 40 7.47 -9.87 1.41
CA GLU A 40 8.91 -9.74 1.18
C GLU A 40 9.39 -8.33 1.54
N LEU A 41 8.63 -7.31 1.13
CA LEU A 41 8.98 -5.92 1.39
C LEU A 41 8.97 -5.59 2.88
N ILE A 42 8.01 -6.14 3.63
CA ILE A 42 7.93 -6.04 5.10
C ILE A 42 9.09 -6.75 5.78
N LYS A 43 9.46 -7.96 5.34
CA LYS A 43 10.61 -8.69 5.91
C LYS A 43 11.90 -7.90 5.78
N THR A 44 12.01 -7.04 4.78
CA THR A 44 13.15 -6.14 4.60
C THR A 44 13.02 -4.85 5.41
N ASP A 45 11.83 -4.23 5.44
CA ASP A 45 11.62 -2.85 5.94
C ASP A 45 11.13 -2.76 7.40
N ALA A 46 10.42 -3.78 7.88
CA ALA A 46 9.63 -3.73 9.11
C ALA A 46 9.74 -5.04 9.92
N LYS A 47 10.97 -5.50 10.15
CA LYS A 47 11.28 -6.78 10.82
C LYS A 47 10.66 -6.93 12.21
N ASP A 48 10.51 -5.82 12.94
CA ASP A 48 10.03 -5.80 14.32
C ASP A 48 8.52 -5.55 14.43
N LYS A 49 7.82 -5.36 13.30
CA LYS A 49 6.39 -5.04 13.32
C LYS A 49 5.54 -6.30 13.30
N GLN A 50 4.47 -6.31 14.10
CA GLN A 50 3.48 -7.37 14.07
C GLN A 50 2.32 -6.98 13.15
N PHE A 51 1.54 -7.97 12.72
CA PHE A 51 0.41 -7.75 11.82
C PHE A 51 -0.87 -8.34 12.40
N ILE A 52 -1.98 -7.76 12.00
CA ILE A 52 -3.32 -8.27 12.26
C ILE A 52 -3.48 -9.59 11.49
N GLY A 53 -3.84 -10.64 12.20
CA GLY A 53 -4.17 -11.94 11.63
C GLY A 53 -5.43 -12.52 12.24
N ALA A 54 -5.76 -13.77 11.90
CA ALA A 54 -6.98 -14.42 12.35
C ALA A 54 -7.14 -14.44 13.88
N SER A 55 -6.03 -14.51 14.63
CA SER A 55 -6.03 -14.50 16.10
C SER A 55 -6.39 -13.14 16.72
N ASP A 56 -6.50 -12.09 15.92
CA ASP A 56 -6.88 -10.74 16.34
C ASP A 56 -8.38 -10.46 16.12
N HIS A 57 -9.11 -11.41 15.54
CA HIS A 57 -10.57 -11.35 15.49
C HIS A 57 -11.15 -11.15 16.90
N GLY A 58 -12.08 -10.20 17.04
CA GLY A 58 -12.71 -9.89 18.31
C GLY A 58 -11.87 -8.99 19.24
N LYS A 59 -10.66 -8.60 18.85
CA LYS A 59 -9.83 -7.65 19.61
C LYS A 59 -9.96 -6.23 19.08
N VAL A 60 -9.64 -5.25 19.91
CA VAL A 60 -9.54 -3.84 19.51
C VAL A 60 -8.15 -3.59 18.94
N HIS A 61 -8.08 -3.09 17.70
CA HIS A 61 -6.82 -2.70 17.07
C HIS A 61 -6.94 -1.32 16.42
N ALA A 62 -5.86 -0.53 16.53
CA ALA A 62 -5.78 0.80 15.93
C ALA A 62 -5.93 0.74 14.40
N GLY A 63 -5.37 -0.29 13.76
CA GLY A 63 -5.46 -0.49 12.31
C GLY A 63 -6.90 -0.59 11.79
N TRP A 64 -7.78 -1.30 12.50
CA TRP A 64 -9.21 -1.36 12.16
C TRP A 64 -9.93 -0.03 12.39
N THR A 65 -9.61 0.68 13.47
CA THR A 65 -10.14 2.02 13.72
C THR A 65 -9.74 3.00 12.62
N GLN A 66 -8.49 2.93 12.18
CA GLN A 66 -8.00 3.74 11.08
C GLN A 66 -8.65 3.38 9.75
N TYR A 67 -8.82 2.08 9.46
CA TYR A 67 -9.54 1.61 8.28
C TYR A 67 -10.97 2.16 8.24
N LYS A 68 -11.68 2.11 9.37
CA LYS A 68 -13.03 2.67 9.47
C LYS A 68 -13.05 4.16 9.19
N THR A 69 -12.11 4.90 9.73
CA THR A 69 -11.99 6.36 9.56
C THR A 69 -11.71 6.73 8.10
N ASP A 70 -10.78 6.02 7.47
CA ASP A 70 -10.40 6.26 6.07
C ASP A 70 -11.53 5.92 5.09
N ASN A 71 -12.39 4.95 5.41
CA ASN A 71 -13.54 4.58 4.59
C ASN A 71 -14.75 5.50 4.86
N THR A 72 -15.02 5.82 6.12
CA THR A 72 -16.10 6.74 6.51
C THR A 72 -15.91 8.13 5.91
N SER A 73 -14.69 8.67 5.94
CA SER A 73 -14.35 9.96 5.34
C SER A 73 -14.53 10.00 3.82
N ARG A 74 -14.60 8.84 3.16
CA ARG A 74 -14.86 8.69 1.72
C ARG A 74 -16.35 8.56 1.39
N GLY A 75 -17.23 8.67 2.38
CA GLY A 75 -18.68 8.60 2.20
C GLY A 75 -19.24 7.17 2.06
N THR A 76 -18.47 6.14 2.43
CA THR A 76 -18.88 4.73 2.25
C THR A 76 -19.69 4.16 3.42
N THR A 77 -20.22 5.01 4.30
CA THR A 77 -21.04 4.61 5.47
C THR A 77 -22.34 3.87 5.12
N LYS A 78 -22.75 3.86 3.85
CA LYS A 78 -23.86 3.06 3.31
C LYS A 78 -23.48 2.25 2.05
N GLY A 79 -22.19 2.11 1.75
CA GLY A 79 -21.68 1.51 0.51
C GLY A 79 -20.52 0.55 0.77
N LYS A 80 -19.81 0.15 -0.29
CA LYS A 80 -18.62 -0.71 -0.18
C LYS A 80 -17.42 0.09 0.30
N ASP A 81 -16.66 -0.47 1.23
CA ASP A 81 -15.35 0.00 1.66
C ASP A 81 -14.26 -0.27 0.62
N PHE A 82 -13.05 0.20 0.88
CA PHE A 82 -11.91 0.13 -0.03
C PHE A 82 -11.60 -1.31 -0.50
N TRP A 83 -11.71 -2.28 0.40
CA TRP A 83 -11.56 -3.70 0.08
C TRP A 83 -12.86 -4.42 -0.26
N ASN A 84 -14.01 -3.76 -0.17
CA ASN A 84 -15.33 -4.35 -0.39
C ASN A 84 -15.59 -5.57 0.50
N LEU A 85 -15.28 -5.46 1.80
CA LEU A 85 -15.53 -6.50 2.78
C LEU A 85 -17.03 -6.85 2.80
N GLU A 86 -17.33 -8.15 2.70
CA GLU A 86 -18.70 -8.65 2.50
C GLU A 86 -19.69 -8.17 3.59
N ASN A 87 -19.21 -8.02 4.81
CA ASN A 87 -19.98 -7.62 5.99
C ASN A 87 -19.70 -6.17 6.44
N TRP A 88 -19.14 -5.32 5.57
CA TRP A 88 -18.80 -3.95 5.94
C TRP A 88 -19.98 -3.17 6.54
N ALA A 89 -21.17 -3.27 5.94
CA ALA A 89 -22.38 -2.56 6.39
C ALA A 89 -22.78 -2.88 7.84
N GLU A 90 -22.41 -4.06 8.34
CA GLU A 90 -22.70 -4.50 9.71
C GLU A 90 -21.53 -4.19 10.66
N GLN A 91 -20.31 -4.35 10.16
CA GLN A 91 -19.10 -4.30 10.97
C GLN A 91 -18.51 -2.89 11.12
N HIS A 92 -18.80 -1.96 10.21
CA HIS A 92 -18.13 -0.64 10.20
C HIS A 92 -18.37 0.21 11.46
N ASN A 93 -19.39 -0.10 12.26
CA ASN A 93 -19.66 0.57 13.53
C ASN A 93 -19.10 -0.19 14.75
N GLN A 94 -18.58 -1.41 14.55
CA GLN A 94 -18.08 -2.26 15.62
C GLN A 94 -16.65 -1.86 15.99
N GLU A 95 -16.36 -1.87 17.30
CA GLU A 95 -15.02 -1.54 17.82
C GLU A 95 -14.01 -2.65 17.52
N ASN A 96 -14.45 -3.90 17.62
CA ASN A 96 -13.60 -5.07 17.46
C ASN A 96 -13.28 -5.33 15.99
N VAL A 97 -12.09 -5.88 15.73
CA VAL A 97 -11.67 -6.36 14.42
C VAL A 97 -12.60 -7.49 13.96
N PRO A 98 -13.27 -7.37 12.81
CA PRO A 98 -14.05 -8.47 12.24
C PRO A 98 -13.14 -9.49 11.55
N GLU A 99 -13.60 -10.74 11.47
CA GLU A 99 -12.85 -11.85 10.87
C GLU A 99 -12.50 -11.57 9.40
N THR A 100 -13.44 -10.99 8.66
CA THR A 100 -13.28 -10.62 7.24
C THR A 100 -12.13 -9.64 7.04
N PHE A 101 -11.99 -8.62 7.90
CA PHE A 101 -10.88 -7.68 7.85
C PHE A 101 -9.54 -8.35 8.20
N ALA A 102 -9.53 -9.19 9.24
CA ALA A 102 -8.32 -9.93 9.63
C ALA A 102 -7.85 -10.88 8.52
N LYS A 103 -8.79 -11.54 7.84
CA LYS A 103 -8.53 -12.39 6.68
C LYS A 103 -8.01 -11.57 5.50
N GLU A 104 -8.64 -10.44 5.20
CA GLU A 104 -8.22 -9.54 4.13
C GLU A 104 -6.78 -9.05 4.35
N CYS A 105 -6.40 -8.71 5.59
CA CYS A 105 -4.99 -8.41 5.91
C CYS A 105 -4.05 -9.58 5.56
N GLN A 106 -4.45 -10.84 5.77
CA GLN A 106 -3.62 -11.98 5.37
C GLN A 106 -3.55 -12.17 3.84
N GLU A 107 -4.61 -11.79 3.11
CA GLU A 107 -4.65 -11.84 1.65
C GLU A 107 -3.81 -10.73 1.03
N GLN A 108 -3.98 -9.48 1.50
CA GLN A 108 -3.21 -8.32 1.05
C GLN A 108 -1.71 -8.48 1.30
N LYS A 109 -1.31 -9.17 2.38
CA LYS A 109 0.10 -9.50 2.62
C LYS A 109 0.76 -10.25 1.45
N LYS A 110 -0.01 -11.04 0.69
CA LYS A 110 0.46 -11.81 -0.47
C LYS A 110 0.38 -11.01 -1.78
N ALA A 111 -0.23 -9.83 -1.76
CA ALA A 111 -0.36 -9.00 -2.95
C ALA A 111 0.99 -8.46 -3.41
N LYS A 112 1.15 -8.33 -4.72
CA LYS A 112 2.32 -7.77 -5.36
C LYS A 112 2.23 -6.24 -5.45
N VAL A 113 3.36 -5.57 -5.21
CA VAL A 113 3.50 -4.11 -5.23
C VAL A 113 4.79 -3.72 -5.94
N ILE A 114 4.81 -2.51 -6.50
CA ILE A 114 5.96 -1.97 -7.23
C ILE A 114 7.01 -1.34 -6.29
N GLY A 115 6.79 -1.43 -4.97
CA GLY A 115 7.73 -0.96 -3.94
C GLY A 115 7.01 -0.30 -2.77
N LYS A 116 7.77 0.45 -1.97
CA LYS A 116 7.26 1.07 -0.73
C LYS A 116 6.30 2.24 -0.97
N GLU A 117 6.42 2.89 -2.12
CA GLU A 117 5.55 4.01 -2.51
C GLU A 117 4.20 3.53 -3.08
N ASP A 118 4.03 2.22 -3.27
CA ASP A 118 2.77 1.67 -3.73
C ASP A 118 1.65 1.94 -2.70
N ALA A 119 0.52 2.46 -3.18
CA ALA A 119 -0.62 2.76 -2.34
C ALA A 119 -1.13 1.52 -1.59
N LYS A 120 -1.05 0.32 -2.19
CA LYS A 120 -1.43 -0.93 -1.53
C LYS A 120 -0.50 -1.24 -0.36
N TYR A 121 0.80 -1.04 -0.53
CA TYR A 121 1.77 -1.23 0.55
C TYR A 121 1.57 -0.23 1.67
N THR A 122 1.39 1.05 1.32
CA THR A 122 1.16 2.13 2.30
C THR A 122 -0.13 1.90 3.09
N ASN A 123 -1.22 1.53 2.42
CA ASN A 123 -2.50 1.21 3.05
C ASN A 123 -2.38 -0.04 3.93
N PHE A 124 -1.68 -1.07 3.47
CA PHE A 124 -1.41 -2.26 4.28
C PHE A 124 -0.67 -1.90 5.57
N LEU A 125 0.39 -1.09 5.47
CA LEU A 125 1.15 -0.64 6.64
C LEU A 125 0.30 0.15 7.62
N LYS A 126 -0.66 0.93 7.10
CA LYS A 126 -1.55 1.77 7.91
C LYS A 126 -2.62 0.95 8.63
N TRP A 127 -3.15 -0.10 8.00
CA TRP A 127 -4.36 -0.79 8.48
C TRP A 127 -4.10 -2.17 9.09
N CYS A 128 -3.08 -2.89 8.62
CA CYS A 128 -2.83 -4.27 9.03
C CYS A 128 -1.67 -4.42 10.01
N VAL A 129 -0.95 -3.35 10.34
CA VAL A 129 0.19 -3.38 11.26
C VAL A 129 -0.26 -3.03 12.67
N LYS A 130 0.27 -3.75 13.65
CA LYS A 130 0.03 -3.52 15.08
C LYS A 130 1.33 -3.37 15.86
#